data_AF-A0AAW2QUS1-F1
#
_entry.id   AF-A0AAW2QUS1-F1
#
_cell.length_a   1.000
_cell.length_b   1.000
_cell.length_c   1.000
_cell.angle_alpha   90.00
_cell.angle_beta   90.00
_cell.angle_gamma   90.00
#
_symmetry.space_group_name_H-M   'P 1'
#
loop_
_entity.id
_entity.type
_entity.pdbx_description
1 polymer ?
#
loop_
_entity_poly.entity_id
_entity_poly.type
_entity_poly.pdbx_seq_one_letter_code
_entity_poly.pdbx_strand_id
1 'polypeptide(L)'
;MLSLNMLGTHAYGSFAAGFLRAIYLTKAVSLALQAMQIRHGIPNKSTLYRQFLTSEVSRVNYLGYRLYRALPFLYELRCVLDWSCTTTSLTMYDWLKLEDINASLYLVKCDNVLNRATHKQGEKQTKMTKFCNGICLFFILICVIWAPMMMYSSGNPTNIANPINDASFQLDIKTAGGRLTLYYTTLCERLAWDQVDSSVDLDPQHYLDSYNVNDIQLICCQTDASTLWLVPNAVQKQFTMSLSDMEIKFSWVLTRDRPKGKETVKFERSVDPLDLPNSSEVEGVLNGSFSSFRTFNIYPRFFRVTGSGEVRPFVMEVNDVSADLVLHHGSSKWWSFHDINSLDAYGCRGLSGPMAVIVSEETPQGFLGETLSKFSIWGLYITFVLAVGRFIRLQCSDLRMRIPYENLPLCDRLIAICEDIYAARAEGELGVEEVLYWTLVKIYRSPHMLLEYTNPD
;
A
#
# COMPACT_ATOMS: atom_id res chain seq x y z
N MET A 1 -20.91 -23.20 2.79
CA MET A 1 -20.36 -21.84 2.63
C MET A 1 -20.15 -21.09 3.97
N LEU A 2 -20.83 -21.45 5.07
CA LEU A 2 -20.60 -20.85 6.40
C LEU A 2 -19.39 -21.41 7.18
N SER A 3 -18.78 -22.53 6.78
CA SER A 3 -17.67 -23.13 7.55
C SER A 3 -16.27 -22.63 7.15
N LEU A 4 -16.06 -22.10 5.94
CA LEU A 4 -14.74 -21.61 5.52
C LEU A 4 -14.43 -20.19 6.05
N ASN A 5 -15.44 -19.32 6.20
CA ASN A 5 -15.26 -17.99 6.82
C ASN A 5 -15.02 -18.07 8.34
N MET A 6 -15.44 -19.15 9.00
CA MET A 6 -15.17 -19.40 10.41
C MET A 6 -13.71 -19.88 10.65
N LEU A 7 -13.12 -20.61 9.71
CA LEU A 7 -11.72 -21.07 9.83
C LEU A 7 -10.70 -19.94 9.71
N GLY A 8 -10.95 -18.96 8.82
CA GLY A 8 -10.09 -17.77 8.69
C GLY A 8 -10.17 -16.83 9.90
N THR A 9 -11.36 -16.65 10.47
CA THR A 9 -11.59 -15.80 11.66
C THR A 9 -11.11 -16.45 12.96
N HIS A 10 -11.24 -17.78 13.11
CA HIS A 10 -10.66 -18.51 14.25
C HIS A 10 -9.11 -18.56 14.21
N ALA A 11 -8.51 -18.68 13.03
CA ALA A 11 -7.04 -18.67 12.89
C ALA A 11 -6.44 -17.29 13.21
N TYR A 12 -7.04 -16.20 12.69
CA TYR A 12 -6.65 -14.83 13.05
C TYR A 12 -6.88 -14.52 14.53
N GLY A 13 -8.02 -14.96 15.10
CA GLY A 13 -8.32 -14.79 16.52
C GLY A 13 -7.35 -15.55 17.43
N SER A 14 -6.94 -16.76 17.04
CA SER A 14 -5.94 -17.56 17.77
C SER A 14 -4.54 -16.94 17.73
N PHE A 15 -4.13 -16.42 16.56
CA PHE A 15 -2.84 -15.73 16.41
C PHE A 15 -2.81 -14.41 17.21
N ALA A 16 -3.87 -13.61 17.13
CA ALA A 16 -3.99 -12.36 17.91
C ALA A 16 -4.03 -12.64 19.42
N ALA A 17 -4.75 -13.68 19.86
CA ALA A 17 -4.78 -14.10 21.26
C ALA A 17 -3.39 -14.61 21.73
N GLY A 18 -2.67 -15.36 20.89
CA GLY A 18 -1.31 -15.79 21.17
C GLY A 18 -0.33 -14.62 21.30
N PHE A 19 -0.43 -13.63 20.41
CA PHE A 19 0.38 -12.42 20.44
C PHE A 19 0.14 -11.60 21.71
N LEU A 20 -1.13 -11.40 22.10
CA LEU A 20 -1.49 -10.70 23.35
C LEU A 20 -0.97 -11.43 24.60
N ARG A 21 -1.05 -12.76 24.62
CA ARG A 21 -0.49 -13.57 25.72
C ARG A 21 1.03 -13.42 25.81
N ALA A 22 1.74 -13.36 24.67
CA ALA A 22 3.18 -13.14 24.64
C ALA A 22 3.57 -11.74 25.18
N ILE A 23 2.82 -10.69 24.80
CA ILE A 23 3.03 -9.34 25.36
C ILE A 23 2.81 -9.34 26.87
N TYR A 24 1.73 -9.95 27.33
CA TYR A 24 1.43 -10.03 28.77
C TYR A 24 2.55 -10.75 29.54
N LEU A 25 3.02 -11.90 29.04
CA LEU A 25 4.10 -12.65 29.64
C LEU A 25 5.41 -11.83 29.67
N THR A 26 5.74 -11.16 28.57
CA THR A 26 6.93 -10.28 28.51
C THR A 26 6.84 -9.14 29.52
N LYS A 27 5.66 -8.53 29.69
CA LYS A 27 5.44 -7.48 30.68
C LYS A 27 5.51 -8.01 32.11
N ALA A 28 4.97 -9.21 32.37
CA ALA A 28 5.06 -9.87 33.67
C ALA A 28 6.52 -10.16 34.05
N VAL A 29 7.34 -10.66 33.11
CA VAL A 29 8.78 -10.83 33.32
C VAL A 29 9.47 -9.50 33.62
N SER A 30 9.14 -8.44 32.87
CA SER A 30 9.69 -7.09 33.13
C SER A 30 9.35 -6.58 34.53
N LEU A 31 8.10 -6.76 35.00
CA LEU A 31 7.68 -6.37 36.35
C LEU A 31 8.37 -7.22 37.43
N ALA A 32 8.56 -8.52 37.19
CA ALA A 32 9.30 -9.39 38.11
C ALA A 32 10.76 -8.94 38.25
N LEU A 33 11.42 -8.59 37.15
CA LEU A 33 12.78 -8.05 37.17
C LEU A 33 12.85 -6.70 37.90
N GLN A 34 11.88 -5.81 37.70
CA GLN A 34 11.80 -4.54 38.43
C GLN A 34 11.60 -4.75 39.93
N ALA A 35 10.73 -5.68 40.34
CA ALA A 35 10.54 -6.04 41.74
C ALA A 35 11.83 -6.63 42.36
N MET A 36 12.55 -7.46 41.60
CA MET A 36 13.87 -7.97 42.03
C MET A 36 14.89 -6.84 42.18
N GLN A 37 14.89 -5.84 41.30
CA GLN A 37 15.77 -4.67 41.38
C GLN A 37 15.46 -3.81 42.62
N ILE A 38 14.18 -3.54 42.89
CA ILE A 38 13.76 -2.80 44.10
C ILE A 38 14.18 -3.55 45.37
N ARG A 39 14.09 -4.89 45.37
CA ARG A 39 14.48 -5.72 46.51
C ARG A 39 15.99 -5.69 46.81
N HIS A 40 16.83 -5.73 45.78
CA HIS A 40 18.30 -5.78 45.95
C HIS A 40 18.93 -4.37 46.07
N GLY A 41 18.17 -3.32 45.75
CA GLY A 41 18.66 -1.94 45.77
C GLY A 41 19.44 -1.53 44.52
N ILE A 42 19.78 -0.25 44.43
CA ILE A 42 20.52 0.34 43.32
C ILE A 42 22.00 0.40 43.73
N PRO A 43 22.96 -0.06 42.90
CA PRO A 43 24.39 0.03 43.20
C PRO A 43 24.88 1.50 43.24
N ASN A 44 26.08 1.71 43.77
CA ASN A 44 26.69 3.04 43.93
C ASN A 44 26.65 3.87 42.63
N LYS A 45 26.47 5.18 42.74
CA LYS A 45 26.23 6.09 41.61
C LYS A 45 27.29 6.04 40.50
N SER A 46 28.54 5.69 40.82
CA SER A 46 29.62 5.57 39.83
C SER A 46 29.40 4.44 38.81
N THR A 47 28.68 3.37 39.15
CA THR A 47 28.34 2.31 38.19
C THR A 47 27.12 2.62 37.32
N LEU A 48 26.35 3.67 37.63
CA LEU A 48 25.18 4.09 36.84
C LEU A 48 25.57 4.79 35.53
N TYR A 49 26.70 5.51 35.52
CA TYR A 49 27.17 6.23 34.33
C TYR A 49 27.88 5.33 33.32
N ARG A 50 28.27 4.10 33.71
CA ARG A 50 28.92 3.14 32.81
C ARG A 50 27.87 2.40 31.97
N GLN A 51 27.95 2.53 30.65
CA GLN A 51 27.06 1.80 29.75
C GLN A 51 27.40 0.29 29.73
N PHE A 52 26.36 -0.55 29.89
CA PHE A 52 26.51 -2.02 29.90
C PHE A 52 27.17 -2.55 28.62
N LEU A 53 26.76 -2.06 27.45
CA LEU A 53 27.31 -2.52 26.16
C LEU A 53 28.77 -2.11 25.95
N THR A 54 29.28 -1.11 26.67
CA THR A 54 30.66 -0.65 26.54
C THR A 54 31.58 -1.20 27.63
N SER A 55 31.09 -2.12 28.48
CA SER A 55 31.84 -2.60 29.64
C SER A 55 33.01 -3.53 29.28
N GLU A 56 32.89 -4.28 28.20
CA GLU A 56 33.90 -5.23 27.75
C GLU A 56 34.11 -5.16 26.24
N VAL A 57 35.35 -5.41 25.83
CA VAL A 57 35.73 -5.49 24.41
C VAL A 57 35.48 -6.91 23.92
N SER A 58 34.29 -7.15 23.38
CA SER A 58 33.91 -8.43 22.77
C SER A 58 33.24 -8.21 21.41
N ARG A 59 33.27 -9.21 20.52
CA ARG A 59 32.59 -9.11 19.22
C ARG A 59 31.08 -8.94 19.36
N VAL A 60 30.49 -9.54 20.39
CA VAL A 60 29.06 -9.45 20.69
C VAL A 60 28.70 -8.03 21.13
N ASN A 61 29.49 -7.46 22.05
CA ASN A 61 29.28 -6.08 22.52
C ASN A 61 29.51 -5.07 21.40
N TYR A 62 30.55 -5.26 20.58
CA TYR A 62 30.81 -4.40 19.42
C TYR A 62 29.64 -4.40 18.43
N LEU A 63 29.14 -5.57 18.04
CA LEU A 63 28.00 -5.67 17.11
C LEU A 63 26.70 -5.15 17.74
N GLY A 64 26.44 -5.50 19.00
CA GLY A 64 25.26 -5.05 19.73
C GLY A 64 25.24 -3.53 19.93
N TYR A 65 26.38 -2.93 20.24
CA TYR A 65 26.51 -1.47 20.37
C TYR A 65 26.33 -0.75 19.03
N ARG A 66 26.88 -1.32 17.95
CA ARG A 66 26.67 -0.78 16.60
C ARG A 66 25.20 -0.87 16.18
N LEU A 67 24.51 -1.96 16.51
CA LEU A 67 23.07 -2.09 16.28
C LEU A 67 22.26 -1.11 17.11
N TYR A 68 22.60 -0.95 18.40
CA TYR A 68 21.97 0.01 19.30
C TYR A 68 22.05 1.45 18.76
N ARG A 69 23.21 1.86 18.23
CA ARG A 69 23.38 3.18 17.59
C ARG A 69 22.71 3.30 16.21
N ALA A 70 22.48 2.18 15.52
CA ALA A 70 21.81 2.19 14.21
C ALA A 70 20.28 2.31 14.33
N LEU A 71 19.71 1.99 15.50
CA LEU A 71 18.28 2.14 15.76
C LEU A 71 17.91 3.63 15.89
N PRO A 72 16.96 4.14 15.08
CA PRO A 72 16.61 5.55 15.10
C PRO A 72 15.99 5.95 16.44
N PHE A 73 16.34 7.14 16.93
CA PHE A 73 15.85 7.77 18.16
C PHE A 73 16.27 7.10 19.46
N LEU A 74 16.69 5.84 19.46
CA LEU A 74 16.99 5.11 20.68
C LEU A 74 18.19 5.71 21.42
N TYR A 75 19.28 5.98 20.69
CA TYR A 75 20.48 6.59 21.24
C TYR A 75 20.25 8.04 21.68
N GLU A 76 19.55 8.81 20.85
CA GLU A 76 19.30 10.23 21.07
C GLU A 76 18.36 10.45 22.27
N LEU A 77 17.27 9.69 22.36
CA LEU A 77 16.33 9.77 23.49
C LEU A 77 17.00 9.42 24.80
N ARG A 78 17.87 8.40 24.81
CA ARG A 78 18.67 8.09 25.98
C ARG A 78 19.54 9.27 26.39
N CYS A 79 20.33 9.83 25.48
CA CYS A 79 21.23 10.94 25.81
C CYS A 79 20.48 12.16 26.37
N VAL A 80 19.32 12.48 25.78
CA VAL A 80 18.47 13.60 26.23
C VAL A 80 17.86 13.31 27.61
N LEU A 81 17.40 12.08 27.84
CA LEU A 81 16.84 11.68 29.14
C LEU A 81 17.91 11.68 30.23
N ASP A 82 19.09 11.12 29.95
CA ASP A 82 20.22 11.08 30.88
C ASP A 82 20.65 12.51 31.25
N TRP A 83 20.77 13.42 30.27
CA TRP A 83 21.06 14.84 30.55
C TRP A 83 19.96 15.51 31.40
N SER A 84 18.69 15.25 31.09
CA SER A 84 17.56 15.88 31.81
C SER A 84 17.45 15.42 33.26
N CYS A 85 17.89 14.19 33.57
CA CYS A 85 17.76 13.58 34.89
C CYS A 85 19.04 13.62 35.72
N THR A 86 20.16 14.12 35.19
CA THR A 86 21.45 14.17 35.89
C THR A 86 21.86 15.61 36.19
N THR A 87 22.50 15.80 37.34
CA THR A 87 23.09 17.08 37.72
C THR A 87 24.47 17.20 37.08
N THR A 88 24.65 18.13 36.15
CA THR A 88 25.89 18.34 35.38
C THR A 88 26.14 19.83 35.18
N SER A 89 27.40 20.23 35.02
CA SER A 89 27.78 21.59 34.58
C SER A 89 27.68 21.79 33.06
N LEU A 90 27.54 20.72 32.28
CA LEU A 90 27.58 20.77 30.82
C LEU A 90 26.24 21.20 30.20
N THR A 91 26.32 21.99 29.12
CA THR A 91 25.15 22.28 28.28
C THR A 91 24.69 21.01 27.55
N MET A 92 23.43 20.97 27.11
CA MET A 92 22.89 19.83 26.35
C MET A 92 23.74 19.48 25.12
N TYR A 93 24.19 20.48 24.37
CA TYR A 93 25.04 20.23 23.20
C TYR A 93 26.42 19.71 23.58
N ASP A 94 26.97 20.17 24.68
CA ASP A 94 28.28 19.72 25.17
C ASP A 94 28.22 18.30 25.71
N TRP A 95 27.12 17.94 26.38
CA TRP A 95 26.78 16.57 26.75
C TRP A 95 26.70 15.65 25.52
N LEU A 96 25.95 16.06 24.48
CA LEU A 96 25.82 15.27 23.25
C LEU A 96 27.18 15.06 22.55
N LYS A 97 28.06 16.07 22.56
CA LYS A 97 29.43 15.92 22.03
C LYS A 97 30.26 14.94 22.86
N LEU A 98 30.19 15.00 24.19
CA LEU A 98 30.91 14.08 25.08
C LEU A 98 30.48 12.63 24.83
N GLU A 99 29.17 12.39 24.78
CA GLU A 99 28.62 11.06 24.52
C GLU A 99 29.00 10.54 23.14
N ASP A 100 28.94 11.36 22.09
CA ASP A 100 29.36 10.95 20.74
C ASP A 100 30.87 10.66 20.65
N ILE A 101 31.71 11.44 21.35
CA ILE A 101 33.15 11.20 21.47
C ILE A 101 33.40 9.84 22.14
N ASN A 102 32.81 9.60 23.31
CA ASN A 102 32.97 8.36 24.06
C ASN A 102 32.48 7.14 23.26
N ALA A 103 31.31 7.26 22.61
CA ALA A 103 30.75 6.24 21.74
C ALA A 103 31.68 5.89 20.56
N SER A 104 32.31 6.90 19.97
CA SER A 104 33.23 6.73 18.85
C SER A 104 34.56 6.11 19.30
N LEU A 105 35.12 6.55 20.43
CA LEU A 105 36.33 5.98 21.02
C LEU A 105 36.16 4.50 21.38
N TYR A 106 35.01 4.11 21.93
CA TYR A 106 34.72 2.70 22.20
C TYR A 106 34.72 1.85 20.93
N LEU A 107 34.07 2.32 19.85
CA LEU A 107 34.06 1.61 18.57
C LEU A 107 35.47 1.47 17.98
N VAL A 108 36.29 2.53 18.05
CA VAL A 108 37.69 2.50 17.59
C VAL A 108 38.52 1.53 18.44
N LYS A 109 38.36 1.54 19.77
CA LYS A 109 39.04 0.58 20.67
C LYS A 109 38.67 -0.86 20.33
N CYS A 110 37.38 -1.15 20.09
CA CYS A 110 36.95 -2.47 19.65
C CYS A 110 37.56 -2.87 18.31
N ASP A 111 37.61 -1.98 17.31
CA ASP A 111 38.21 -2.26 16.00
C ASP A 111 39.72 -2.51 16.11
N ASN A 112 40.43 -1.68 16.89
CA ASN A 112 41.87 -1.83 17.13
C ASN A 112 42.20 -3.19 17.76
N VAL A 113 41.45 -3.60 18.78
CA VAL A 113 41.71 -4.85 19.52
C VAL A 113 41.23 -6.08 18.75
N LEU A 114 40.04 -6.04 18.14
CA LEU A 114 39.42 -7.24 17.54
C LEU A 114 39.84 -7.49 16.09
N ASN A 115 40.08 -6.43 15.32
CA ASN A 115 40.39 -6.52 13.89
C ASN A 115 41.85 -6.19 13.63
N ARG A 116 42.32 -4.99 14.02
CA ARG A 116 43.66 -4.51 13.65
C ARG A 116 44.79 -5.26 14.33
N ALA A 117 44.67 -5.57 15.62
CA ALA A 117 45.70 -6.30 16.37
C ALA A 117 45.95 -7.72 15.81
N THR A 118 44.93 -8.33 15.19
CA THR A 118 45.05 -9.67 14.60
C THR A 118 45.58 -9.66 13.17
N HIS A 119 45.52 -8.53 12.47
CA HIS A 119 45.79 -8.44 11.04
C HIS A 119 47.24 -8.00 10.78
N LYS A 120 48.02 -8.80 10.05
CA LYS A 120 49.39 -8.45 9.68
C LYS A 120 49.43 -7.50 8.48
N GLN A 121 50.40 -6.60 8.45
CA GLN A 121 50.58 -5.68 7.32
C GLN A 121 50.84 -6.48 6.03
N GLY A 122 50.07 -6.20 4.98
CA GLY A 122 50.14 -6.90 3.68
C GLY A 122 49.36 -8.22 3.60
N GLU A 123 48.70 -8.65 4.68
CA GLU A 123 47.87 -9.86 4.66
C GLU A 123 46.59 -9.68 3.84
N LYS A 124 46.13 -10.76 3.19
CA LYS A 124 44.89 -10.75 2.42
C LYS A 124 43.68 -10.73 3.36
N GLN A 125 42.72 -9.86 3.07
CA GLN A 125 41.42 -9.84 3.76
C GLN A 125 40.71 -11.19 3.65
N THR A 126 40.12 -11.64 4.75
CA THR A 126 39.44 -12.93 4.84
C THR A 126 38.22 -12.99 3.92
N LYS A 127 37.96 -14.18 3.34
CA LYS A 127 36.82 -14.40 2.44
C LYS A 127 35.48 -14.05 3.12
N MET A 128 35.35 -14.34 4.42
CA MET A 128 34.14 -14.06 5.20
C MET A 128 33.85 -12.56 5.33
N THR A 129 34.88 -11.74 5.58
CA THR A 129 34.72 -10.28 5.67
C THR A 129 34.29 -9.67 4.34
N LYS A 130 34.88 -10.15 3.22
CA LYS A 130 34.46 -9.74 1.87
C LYS A 130 33.02 -10.14 1.55
N PHE A 131 32.62 -11.35 1.95
CA PHE A 131 31.26 -11.83 1.75
C PHE A 131 30.25 -11.01 2.57
N CYS A 132 30.49 -10.85 3.87
CA CYS A 132 29.57 -10.16 4.77
C CYS A 132 29.46 -8.66 4.48
N ASN A 133 30.58 -7.96 4.24
CA ASN A 133 30.53 -6.51 4.02
C ASN A 133 30.25 -6.13 2.56
N GLY A 134 30.76 -6.91 1.60
CA GLY A 134 30.61 -6.61 0.17
C GLY A 134 29.38 -7.26 -0.45
N ILE A 135 29.34 -8.60 -0.42
CA ILE A 135 28.29 -9.36 -1.11
C ILE A 135 26.93 -9.17 -0.43
N CYS A 136 26.83 -9.16 0.90
CA CYS A 136 25.56 -8.87 1.57
C CYS A 136 25.07 -7.44 1.27
N LEU A 137 25.95 -6.44 1.26
CA LEU A 137 25.55 -5.07 0.92
C LEU A 137 25.05 -4.97 -0.54
N PHE A 138 25.70 -5.69 -1.46
CA PHE A 138 25.24 -5.77 -2.85
C PHE A 138 23.84 -6.39 -2.97
N PHE A 139 23.58 -7.50 -2.29
CA PHE A 139 22.24 -8.12 -2.27
C PHE A 139 21.21 -7.23 -1.59
N ILE A 140 21.55 -6.53 -0.50
CA ILE A 140 20.67 -5.54 0.12
C ILE A 140 20.29 -4.44 -0.88
N LEU A 141 21.26 -3.92 -1.64
CA LEU A 141 20.98 -2.90 -2.66
C LEU A 141 20.07 -3.44 -3.78
N ILE A 142 20.29 -4.67 -4.24
CA ILE A 142 19.39 -5.32 -5.21
C ILE A 142 17.98 -5.44 -4.62
N CYS A 143 17.85 -5.93 -3.37
CA CYS A 143 16.56 -6.04 -2.71
C CYS A 143 15.86 -4.68 -2.59
N VAL A 144 16.57 -3.61 -2.26
CA VAL A 144 15.99 -2.26 -2.18
C VAL A 144 15.44 -1.80 -3.53
N ILE A 145 16.11 -2.13 -4.64
CA ILE A 145 15.68 -1.74 -5.99
C ILE A 145 14.54 -2.66 -6.49
N TRP A 146 14.62 -3.96 -6.21
CA TRP A 146 13.72 -4.97 -6.81
C TRP A 146 12.50 -5.30 -5.94
N ALA A 147 12.62 -5.26 -4.61
CA ALA A 147 11.50 -5.62 -3.72
C ALA A 147 10.27 -4.73 -3.93
N PRO A 148 10.40 -3.40 -4.10
CA PRO A 148 9.25 -2.57 -4.47
C PRO A 148 8.63 -3.03 -5.79
N MET A 149 9.43 -3.35 -6.82
CA MET A 149 8.90 -3.83 -8.11
C MET A 149 8.12 -5.13 -7.98
N MET A 150 8.57 -6.07 -7.13
CA MET A 150 7.84 -7.32 -6.89
C MET A 150 6.47 -7.10 -6.23
N MET A 151 6.35 -6.08 -5.36
CA MET A 151 5.07 -5.72 -4.75
C MET A 151 4.06 -5.14 -5.76
N TYR A 152 4.50 -4.74 -6.95
CA TYR A 152 3.62 -4.24 -8.01
C TYR A 152 3.33 -5.26 -9.12
N SER A 153 3.92 -6.46 -9.02
CA SER A 153 3.60 -7.53 -9.97
C SER A 153 2.14 -7.96 -9.80
N SER A 154 1.52 -8.39 -10.91
CA SER A 154 0.20 -9.03 -10.89
C SER A 154 0.15 -10.28 -10.01
N GLY A 155 1.30 -10.87 -9.67
CA GLY A 155 1.44 -11.95 -8.69
C GLY A 155 1.51 -11.50 -7.23
N ASN A 156 1.14 -10.27 -6.90
CA ASN A 156 1.13 -9.81 -5.51
C ASN A 156 -0.02 -10.49 -4.73
N PRO A 157 0.26 -11.23 -3.64
CA PRO A 157 -0.77 -11.89 -2.83
C PRO A 157 -1.76 -10.94 -2.14
N THR A 158 -1.52 -9.62 -2.17
CA THR A 158 -2.48 -8.63 -1.66
C THR A 158 -3.56 -8.25 -2.67
N ASN A 159 -3.43 -8.63 -3.95
CA ASN A 159 -4.48 -8.45 -4.94
C ASN A 159 -5.57 -9.46 -4.68
N ILE A 160 -6.80 -8.96 -4.55
CA ILE A 160 -7.98 -9.78 -4.28
C ILE A 160 -9.06 -9.34 -5.25
N ALA A 161 -9.86 -10.30 -5.69
CA ALA A 161 -11.06 -10.09 -6.50
C ALA A 161 -11.94 -8.98 -5.90
N ASN A 162 -12.43 -8.09 -6.75
CA ASN A 162 -13.23 -6.94 -6.37
C ASN A 162 -14.56 -6.98 -7.15
N PRO A 163 -15.49 -7.87 -6.75
CA PRO A 163 -16.73 -8.07 -7.48
C PRO A 163 -17.62 -6.82 -7.47
N ILE A 164 -18.47 -6.71 -8.48
CA ILE A 164 -19.55 -5.72 -8.57
C ILE A 164 -20.60 -6.05 -7.51
N ASN A 165 -20.90 -5.04 -6.69
CA ASN A 165 -21.90 -5.09 -5.63
C ASN A 165 -23.27 -4.64 -6.12
N ASP A 166 -23.35 -3.69 -7.04
CA ASP A 166 -24.62 -3.20 -7.57
C ASP A 166 -24.48 -2.78 -9.04
N ALA A 167 -25.55 -2.93 -9.80
CA ALA A 167 -25.55 -2.60 -11.22
C ALA A 167 -26.91 -2.03 -11.63
N SER A 168 -26.86 -1.00 -12.47
CA SER A 168 -28.05 -0.43 -13.08
C SER A 168 -27.81 -0.15 -14.55
N PHE A 169 -28.87 -0.32 -15.34
CA PHE A 169 -28.87 -0.06 -16.77
C PHE A 169 -29.92 1.00 -17.10
N GLN A 170 -29.53 1.94 -17.95
CA GLN A 170 -30.39 3.02 -18.41
C GLN A 170 -30.28 3.16 -19.93
N LEU A 171 -31.42 3.29 -20.59
CA LEU A 171 -31.54 3.59 -22.01
C LEU A 171 -32.30 4.91 -22.20
N ASP A 172 -31.63 5.87 -22.81
CA ASP A 172 -32.14 7.20 -23.10
C ASP A 172 -32.32 7.38 -24.61
N ILE A 173 -33.38 8.07 -24.99
CA ILE A 173 -33.56 8.61 -26.34
C ILE A 173 -33.38 10.13 -26.27
N LYS A 174 -32.51 10.65 -27.13
CA LYS A 174 -32.21 12.07 -27.22
C LYS A 174 -32.55 12.56 -28.63
N THR A 175 -33.12 13.75 -28.69
CA THR A 175 -33.44 14.47 -29.93
C THR A 175 -32.95 15.91 -29.81
N ALA A 176 -33.08 16.70 -30.89
CA ALA A 176 -32.86 18.14 -30.83
C ALA A 176 -33.75 18.85 -29.76
N GLY A 177 -34.92 18.28 -29.46
CA GLY A 177 -35.88 18.83 -28.50
C GLY A 177 -35.63 18.46 -27.04
N GLY A 178 -34.76 17.50 -26.74
CA GLY A 178 -34.45 17.08 -25.36
C GLY A 178 -34.10 15.61 -25.24
N ARG A 179 -34.16 15.07 -24.01
CA ARG A 179 -33.85 13.67 -23.70
C ARG A 179 -34.94 13.04 -22.85
N LEU A 180 -35.35 11.83 -23.18
CA LEU A 180 -36.28 11.01 -22.40
C LEU A 180 -35.63 9.67 -22.04
N THR A 181 -35.95 9.17 -20.85
CA THR A 181 -35.41 7.90 -20.32
C THR A 181 -36.39 6.77 -20.63
N LEU A 182 -36.15 6.01 -21.69
CA LEU A 182 -37.05 4.93 -22.11
C LEU A 182 -37.07 3.83 -21.05
N TYR A 183 -35.90 3.30 -20.72
CA TYR A 183 -35.79 2.14 -19.86
C TYR A 183 -34.78 2.41 -18.75
N TYR A 184 -35.13 2.03 -17.53
CA TYR A 184 -34.25 2.12 -16.37
C TYR A 184 -34.53 0.96 -15.42
N THR A 185 -33.48 0.26 -15.01
CA THR A 185 -33.57 -0.84 -14.04
C THR A 185 -32.41 -0.83 -13.07
N THR A 186 -32.70 -1.13 -11.82
CA THR A 186 -31.71 -1.41 -10.76
C THR A 186 -31.81 -2.85 -10.28
N LEU A 187 -32.79 -3.62 -10.76
CA LEU A 187 -33.00 -5.00 -10.37
C LEU A 187 -32.18 -5.90 -11.30
N CYS A 188 -30.92 -6.10 -10.92
CA CYS A 188 -30.00 -6.98 -11.63
C CYS A 188 -29.44 -8.07 -10.71
N GLU A 189 -29.58 -9.31 -11.14
CA GLU A 189 -28.93 -10.46 -10.52
C GLU A 189 -27.48 -10.54 -10.99
N ARG A 190 -26.57 -10.81 -10.04
CA ARG A 190 -25.13 -10.90 -10.27
C ARG A 190 -24.73 -12.35 -10.02
N LEU A 191 -24.46 -13.07 -11.09
CA LEU A 191 -24.08 -14.47 -11.06
C LEU A 191 -22.56 -14.57 -11.15
N ALA A 192 -21.96 -15.28 -10.20
CA ALA A 192 -20.55 -15.63 -10.29
C ALA A 192 -20.37 -16.65 -11.44
N TRP A 193 -19.25 -16.55 -12.16
CA TRP A 193 -19.03 -17.35 -13.38
C TRP A 193 -19.02 -18.86 -13.13
N ASP A 194 -18.65 -19.30 -11.92
CA ASP A 194 -18.70 -20.69 -11.48
C ASP A 194 -20.12 -21.28 -11.38
N GLN A 195 -21.13 -20.42 -11.22
CA GLN A 195 -22.54 -20.79 -11.08
C GLN A 195 -23.33 -20.73 -12.40
N VAL A 196 -22.69 -20.24 -13.47
CA VAL A 196 -23.31 -20.16 -14.78
C VAL A 196 -23.28 -21.56 -15.41
N ASP A 197 -24.43 -22.02 -15.88
CA ASP A 197 -24.59 -23.39 -16.38
C ASP A 197 -23.72 -23.61 -17.62
N SER A 198 -22.86 -24.64 -17.59
CA SER A 198 -21.85 -24.90 -18.62
C SER A 198 -22.44 -25.43 -19.94
N SER A 199 -23.77 -25.48 -20.04
CA SER A 199 -24.51 -25.97 -21.20
C SER A 199 -24.53 -24.97 -22.36
N VAL A 200 -24.26 -23.69 -22.09
CA VAL A 200 -24.26 -22.60 -23.08
C VAL A 200 -22.88 -21.97 -23.16
N ASP A 201 -22.31 -21.96 -24.37
CA ASP A 201 -21.05 -21.25 -24.65
C ASP A 201 -21.31 -19.74 -24.76
N LEU A 202 -21.13 -19.04 -23.64
CA LEU A 202 -21.28 -17.59 -23.54
C LEU A 202 -20.04 -16.83 -24.05
N ASP A 203 -18.92 -17.53 -24.29
CA ASP A 203 -17.67 -16.94 -24.77
C ASP A 203 -17.06 -17.79 -25.90
N PRO A 204 -17.72 -17.86 -27.08
CA PRO A 204 -17.29 -18.71 -28.19
C PRO A 204 -15.94 -18.30 -28.79
N GLN A 205 -15.41 -17.15 -28.39
CA GLN A 205 -14.14 -16.59 -28.87
C GLN A 205 -13.04 -16.63 -27.80
N HIS A 206 -13.30 -17.24 -26.64
CA HIS A 206 -12.32 -17.47 -25.57
C HIS A 206 -11.65 -16.18 -25.04
N TYR A 207 -12.41 -15.09 -24.93
CA TYR A 207 -11.94 -13.83 -24.36
C TYR A 207 -11.65 -13.89 -22.86
N LEU A 208 -12.37 -14.76 -22.15
CA LEU A 208 -12.37 -14.87 -20.70
C LEU A 208 -11.28 -15.81 -20.18
N ASP A 209 -10.70 -16.65 -21.03
CA ASP A 209 -9.68 -17.66 -20.67
C ASP A 209 -8.42 -17.07 -20.00
N SER A 210 -8.12 -15.80 -20.28
CA SER A 210 -6.98 -15.09 -19.68
C SER A 210 -7.23 -14.57 -18.26
N TYR A 211 -8.48 -14.62 -17.79
CA TYR A 211 -8.90 -14.07 -16.51
C TYR A 211 -9.26 -15.16 -15.50
N ASN A 212 -9.17 -14.82 -14.22
CA ASN A 212 -9.57 -15.73 -13.16
C ASN A 212 -11.10 -15.83 -13.10
N VAL A 213 -11.62 -17.03 -12.83
CA VAL A 213 -13.07 -17.29 -12.70
C VAL A 213 -13.72 -16.40 -11.64
N ASN A 214 -12.98 -16.09 -10.56
CA ASN A 214 -13.47 -15.23 -9.47
C ASN A 214 -13.63 -13.76 -9.85
N ASP A 215 -12.97 -13.30 -10.91
CA ASP A 215 -13.00 -11.91 -11.37
C ASP A 215 -14.15 -11.67 -12.37
N ILE A 216 -14.74 -12.74 -12.88
CA ILE A 216 -15.78 -12.71 -13.90
C ILE A 216 -17.14 -12.82 -13.25
N GLN A 217 -18.04 -11.92 -13.62
CA GLN A 217 -19.43 -11.94 -13.20
C GLN A 217 -20.36 -11.71 -14.40
N LEU A 218 -21.45 -12.46 -14.41
CA LEU A 218 -22.56 -12.25 -15.34
C LEU A 218 -23.62 -11.39 -14.63
N ILE A 219 -23.98 -10.26 -15.21
CA ILE A 219 -25.05 -9.40 -14.74
C ILE A 219 -26.25 -9.58 -15.64
N CYS A 220 -27.38 -9.95 -15.02
CA CYS A 220 -28.65 -10.19 -15.68
C CYS A 220 -29.71 -9.29 -15.06
N CYS A 221 -30.25 -8.35 -15.84
CA CYS A 221 -31.26 -7.42 -15.34
C CYS A 221 -32.68 -7.84 -15.71
N GLN A 222 -33.65 -7.32 -14.95
CA GLN A 222 -35.06 -7.64 -15.14
C GLN A 222 -35.62 -7.09 -16.47
N THR A 223 -36.56 -7.76 -17.13
CA THR A 223 -37.09 -7.31 -18.44
C THR A 223 -37.86 -6.01 -18.38
N ASP A 224 -38.68 -5.83 -17.35
CA ASP A 224 -39.50 -4.64 -17.15
C ASP A 224 -38.70 -3.53 -16.47
N ALA A 225 -38.94 -2.28 -16.86
CA ALA A 225 -38.33 -1.14 -16.22
C ALA A 225 -38.78 -1.04 -14.75
N SER A 226 -37.84 -0.65 -13.88
CA SER A 226 -38.14 -0.35 -12.47
C SER A 226 -38.91 0.96 -12.28
N THR A 227 -39.10 1.74 -13.35
CA THR A 227 -39.77 3.05 -13.33
C THR A 227 -40.92 3.10 -14.32
N LEU A 228 -41.98 3.82 -13.93
CA LEU A 228 -43.12 4.07 -14.79
C LEU A 228 -42.82 5.21 -15.79
N TRP A 229 -43.37 5.08 -16.99
CA TRP A 229 -43.29 6.10 -18.03
C TRP A 229 -44.32 7.21 -17.79
N LEU A 230 -43.92 8.22 -17.03
CA LEU A 230 -44.74 9.37 -16.64
C LEU A 230 -44.38 10.63 -17.44
N VAL A 231 -44.51 10.57 -18.76
CA VAL A 231 -44.26 11.74 -19.64
C VAL A 231 -45.57 12.45 -19.97
N PRO A 232 -45.73 13.75 -19.66
CA PRO A 232 -46.93 14.50 -20.02
C PRO A 232 -47.16 14.54 -21.53
N ASN A 233 -48.42 14.43 -21.96
CA ASN A 233 -48.79 14.39 -23.39
C ASN A 233 -48.27 15.60 -24.19
N ALA A 234 -48.17 16.78 -23.56
CA ALA A 234 -47.63 17.98 -24.21
C ALA A 234 -46.13 17.83 -24.54
N VAL A 235 -45.35 17.29 -23.59
CA VAL A 235 -43.92 17.00 -23.76
C VAL A 235 -43.74 15.90 -24.80
N GLN A 236 -44.57 14.86 -24.74
CA GLN A 236 -44.51 13.76 -25.71
C GLN A 236 -44.75 14.27 -27.14
N LYS A 237 -45.78 15.09 -27.38
CA LYS A 237 -46.04 15.67 -28.72
C LYS A 237 -44.90 16.53 -29.23
N GLN A 238 -44.32 17.36 -28.37
CA GLN A 238 -43.18 18.20 -28.74
C GLN A 238 -41.94 17.35 -29.03
N PHE A 239 -41.73 16.27 -28.27
CA PHE A 239 -40.63 15.33 -28.48
C PHE A 239 -40.78 14.62 -29.83
N THR A 240 -41.98 14.12 -30.15
CA THR A 240 -42.29 13.47 -31.43
C THR A 240 -42.04 14.39 -32.63
N MET A 241 -42.33 15.70 -32.52
CA MET A 241 -42.01 16.67 -33.59
C MET A 241 -40.51 16.84 -33.87
N SER A 242 -39.65 16.53 -32.89
CA SER A 242 -38.19 16.67 -32.98
C SER A 242 -37.45 15.37 -33.28
N LEU A 243 -38.18 14.30 -33.59
CA LEU A 243 -37.65 12.94 -33.72
C LEU A 243 -36.81 12.70 -35.00
N SER A 244 -36.73 13.70 -35.89
CA SER A 244 -35.96 13.63 -37.14
C SER A 244 -34.44 13.51 -36.93
N ASP A 245 -33.91 14.01 -35.81
CA ASP A 245 -32.50 13.90 -35.43
C ASP A 245 -32.42 13.18 -34.07
N MET A 246 -32.46 11.85 -34.13
CA MET A 246 -32.57 10.96 -32.97
C MET A 246 -31.23 10.31 -32.65
N GLU A 247 -30.88 10.27 -31.37
CA GLU A 247 -29.69 9.63 -30.82
C GLU A 247 -30.12 8.76 -29.62
N ILE A 248 -29.88 7.45 -29.68
CA ILE A 248 -30.13 6.55 -28.54
C ILE A 248 -28.83 6.40 -27.75
N LYS A 249 -28.89 6.53 -26.43
CA LYS A 249 -27.76 6.36 -25.52
C LYS A 249 -28.05 5.30 -24.49
N PHE A 250 -27.14 4.38 -24.30
CA PHE A 250 -27.17 3.48 -23.15
C PHE A 250 -26.18 3.94 -22.09
N SER A 251 -26.46 3.59 -20.83
CA SER A 251 -25.47 3.71 -19.77
C SER A 251 -25.57 2.57 -18.78
N TRP A 252 -24.41 2.02 -18.44
CA TRP A 252 -24.20 1.09 -17.35
C TRP A 252 -23.60 1.84 -16.16
N VAL A 253 -24.20 1.70 -14.99
CA VAL A 253 -23.62 2.18 -13.73
C VAL A 253 -23.34 0.96 -12.87
N LEU A 254 -22.06 0.74 -12.57
CA LEU A 254 -21.58 -0.41 -11.80
C LEU A 254 -20.94 0.09 -10.50
N THR A 255 -21.28 -0.54 -9.39
CA THR A 255 -20.80 -0.17 -8.05
C THR A 255 -20.01 -1.31 -7.43
N ARG A 256 -18.85 -0.99 -6.86
CA ARG A 256 -17.94 -1.94 -6.20
C ARG A 256 -17.24 -1.27 -5.03
N ASP A 257 -16.67 -2.03 -4.11
CA ASP A 257 -16.10 -1.48 -2.86
C ASP A 257 -14.80 -0.69 -3.05
N ARG A 258 -14.09 -0.92 -4.17
CA ARG A 258 -12.77 -0.33 -4.45
C ARG A 258 -12.65 0.05 -5.93
N PRO A 259 -11.79 1.02 -6.29
CA PRO A 259 -10.94 1.83 -5.42
C PRO A 259 -11.74 2.91 -4.68
N LYS A 260 -11.27 3.28 -3.48
CA LYS A 260 -11.93 4.28 -2.64
C LYS A 260 -11.97 5.63 -3.34
N GLY A 261 -13.15 6.24 -3.41
CA GLY A 261 -13.41 7.48 -4.15
C GLY A 261 -13.83 7.29 -5.62
N LYS A 262 -13.77 6.06 -6.15
CA LYS A 262 -14.35 5.69 -7.46
C LYS A 262 -15.06 4.33 -7.38
N GLU A 263 -15.92 4.20 -6.37
CA GLU A 263 -16.70 2.98 -6.11
C GLU A 263 -17.75 2.75 -7.20
N THR A 264 -18.39 3.83 -7.65
CA THR A 264 -19.35 3.84 -8.75
C THR A 264 -18.65 4.22 -10.06
N VAL A 265 -18.72 3.36 -11.06
CA VAL A 265 -18.20 3.62 -12.41
C VAL A 265 -19.36 3.64 -13.39
N LYS A 266 -19.42 4.69 -14.21
CA LYS A 266 -20.42 4.85 -15.26
C LYS A 266 -19.76 4.69 -16.63
N PHE A 267 -20.37 3.88 -17.49
CA PHE A 267 -20.03 3.77 -18.91
C PHE A 267 -21.24 4.19 -19.74
N GLU A 268 -21.05 5.11 -20.68
CA GLU A 268 -22.11 5.58 -21.58
C GLU A 268 -21.58 5.71 -23.01
N ARG A 269 -22.41 5.33 -23.98
CA ARG A 269 -22.12 5.49 -25.42
C ARG A 269 -23.44 5.64 -26.18
N SER A 270 -23.40 6.36 -27.29
CA SER A 270 -24.50 6.45 -28.26
C SER A 270 -24.46 5.27 -29.22
N VAL A 271 -25.63 4.75 -29.58
CA VAL A 271 -25.78 3.75 -30.65
C VAL A 271 -25.38 4.38 -31.98
N ASP A 272 -24.74 3.60 -32.85
CA ASP A 272 -24.30 4.10 -34.15
C ASP A 272 -25.50 4.49 -35.03
N PRO A 273 -25.40 5.57 -35.83
CA PRO A 273 -26.53 6.06 -36.62
C PRO A 273 -27.11 5.05 -37.61
N LEU A 274 -26.34 4.04 -38.00
CA LEU A 274 -26.74 2.97 -38.92
C LEU A 274 -27.69 1.95 -38.28
N ASP A 275 -27.59 1.77 -36.96
CA ASP A 275 -28.35 0.77 -36.19
C ASP A 275 -29.56 1.38 -35.45
N LEU A 276 -29.80 2.68 -35.68
CA LEU A 276 -30.96 3.38 -35.14
C LEU A 276 -32.27 2.89 -35.80
N PRO A 277 -33.36 2.80 -35.02
CA PRO A 277 -34.67 2.46 -35.55
C PRO A 277 -35.23 3.59 -36.42
N ASN A 278 -36.18 3.25 -37.28
CA ASN A 278 -36.90 4.25 -38.07
C ASN A 278 -37.68 5.21 -37.16
N SER A 279 -37.54 6.52 -37.40
CA SER A 279 -38.25 7.55 -36.63
C SER A 279 -39.78 7.36 -36.65
N SER A 280 -40.35 6.85 -37.75
CA SER A 280 -41.79 6.61 -37.87
C SER A 280 -42.29 5.47 -36.99
N GLU A 281 -41.46 4.44 -36.75
CA GLU A 281 -41.78 3.33 -35.87
C GLU A 281 -41.82 3.81 -34.42
N VAL A 282 -40.78 4.55 -33.99
CA VAL A 282 -40.72 5.14 -32.65
C VAL A 282 -41.87 6.11 -32.41
N GLU A 283 -42.19 6.96 -33.39
CA GLU A 283 -43.37 7.83 -33.34
C GLU A 283 -44.67 7.03 -33.19
N GLY A 284 -44.82 5.95 -33.96
CA GLY A 284 -45.99 5.08 -33.88
C GLY A 284 -46.10 4.37 -32.52
N VAL A 285 -45.00 3.98 -31.89
CA VAL A 285 -45.00 3.41 -30.53
C VAL A 285 -45.40 4.47 -29.50
N LEU A 286 -44.84 5.68 -29.58
CA LEU A 286 -45.18 6.76 -28.67
C LEU A 286 -46.66 7.17 -28.79
N ASN A 287 -47.21 7.20 -30.01
CA ASN A 287 -48.62 7.51 -30.26
C ASN A 287 -49.57 6.34 -29.92
N GLY A 288 -49.04 5.13 -29.71
CA GLY A 288 -49.80 3.92 -29.40
C GLY A 288 -50.36 3.17 -30.61
N SER A 289 -49.89 3.48 -31.82
CA SER A 289 -50.20 2.75 -33.06
C SER A 289 -49.43 1.44 -33.17
N PHE A 290 -48.21 1.40 -32.64
CA PHE A 290 -47.38 0.19 -32.51
C PHE A 290 -47.11 -0.08 -31.02
N SER A 291 -46.81 -1.33 -30.67
CA SER A 291 -46.47 -1.71 -29.30
C SER A 291 -44.97 -1.75 -29.03
N SER A 292 -44.14 -1.97 -30.06
CA SER A 292 -42.69 -2.09 -29.90
C SER A 292 -41.91 -1.64 -31.12
N PHE A 293 -40.62 -1.39 -30.92
CA PHE A 293 -39.66 -1.12 -31.98
C PHE A 293 -38.33 -1.82 -31.68
N ARG A 294 -37.57 -2.16 -32.72
CA ARG A 294 -36.32 -2.91 -32.59
C ARG A 294 -35.12 -2.03 -32.85
N THR A 295 -34.09 -2.23 -32.05
CA THR A 295 -32.80 -1.54 -32.19
C THR A 295 -31.68 -2.56 -32.13
N PHE A 296 -30.75 -2.48 -33.08
CA PHE A 296 -29.63 -3.40 -33.18
C PHE A 296 -28.37 -2.80 -32.55
N ASN A 297 -27.41 -3.66 -32.20
CA ASN A 297 -26.08 -3.29 -31.70
C ASN A 297 -26.06 -2.13 -30.67
N ILE A 298 -26.91 -2.23 -29.64
CA ILE A 298 -27.08 -1.14 -28.67
C ILE A 298 -25.80 -0.96 -27.85
N TYR A 299 -25.24 -2.06 -27.36
CA TYR A 299 -24.04 -2.05 -26.52
C TYR A 299 -23.27 -3.38 -26.57
N PRO A 300 -21.96 -3.38 -26.29
CA PRO A 300 -21.14 -4.58 -26.29
C PRO A 300 -21.42 -5.46 -25.07
N ARG A 301 -21.43 -6.79 -25.25
CA ARG A 301 -21.74 -7.74 -24.17
C ARG A 301 -20.67 -7.84 -23.09
N PHE A 302 -19.41 -7.59 -23.42
CA PHE A 302 -18.27 -7.77 -22.53
C PHE A 302 -17.67 -6.44 -22.09
N PHE A 303 -17.51 -6.28 -20.78
CA PHE A 303 -16.90 -5.10 -20.16
C PHE A 303 -15.75 -5.51 -19.23
N ARG A 304 -14.69 -4.71 -19.25
CA ARG A 304 -13.57 -4.77 -18.30
C ARG A 304 -13.59 -3.55 -17.41
N VAL A 305 -13.67 -3.77 -16.11
CA VAL A 305 -13.58 -2.71 -15.09
C VAL A 305 -12.17 -2.69 -14.54
N THR A 306 -11.43 -1.61 -14.79
CA THR A 306 -10.03 -1.50 -14.39
C THR A 306 -9.87 -1.18 -12.91
N GLY A 307 -8.74 -1.55 -12.31
CA GLY A 307 -8.37 -1.17 -10.94
C GLY A 307 -8.31 0.36 -10.73
N SER A 308 -8.17 1.15 -11.80
CA SER A 308 -8.15 2.63 -11.78
C SER A 308 -9.54 3.29 -11.73
N GLY A 309 -10.61 2.52 -11.88
CA GLY A 309 -11.99 3.02 -11.86
C GLY A 309 -12.53 3.45 -13.23
N GLU A 310 -12.11 2.79 -14.31
CA GLU A 310 -12.65 2.98 -15.66
C GLU A 310 -13.30 1.69 -16.17
N VAL A 311 -14.35 1.83 -16.99
CA VAL A 311 -14.96 0.71 -17.71
C VAL A 311 -14.51 0.78 -19.16
N ARG A 312 -14.03 -0.34 -19.69
CA ARG A 312 -13.60 -0.47 -21.09
C ARG A 312 -14.33 -1.65 -21.71
N PRO A 313 -15.04 -1.47 -22.84
CA PRO A 313 -15.58 -2.60 -23.58
C PRO A 313 -14.44 -3.38 -24.25
N PHE A 314 -14.66 -4.67 -24.49
CA PHE A 314 -13.75 -5.46 -25.34
C PHE A 314 -13.88 -5.01 -26.80
N VAL A 315 -12.79 -5.05 -27.57
CA VAL A 315 -12.61 -4.24 -28.80
C VAL A 315 -13.26 -4.83 -30.06
N MET A 316 -14.26 -5.71 -29.98
CA MET A 316 -14.87 -6.27 -31.21
C MET A 316 -16.41 -6.38 -31.14
N GLU A 317 -17.06 -5.78 -32.13
CA GLU A 317 -18.52 -5.57 -32.33
C GLU A 317 -19.32 -6.85 -32.66
N VAL A 318 -18.69 -8.03 -32.63
CA VAL A 318 -19.28 -9.27 -33.20
C VAL A 318 -20.42 -9.82 -32.33
N ASN A 319 -20.55 -9.39 -31.07
CA ASN A 319 -21.53 -9.88 -30.11
C ASN A 319 -22.28 -8.76 -29.37
N ASP A 320 -22.61 -7.67 -30.08
CA ASP A 320 -23.38 -6.57 -29.48
C ASP A 320 -24.84 -6.97 -29.23
N VAL A 321 -25.40 -6.42 -28.15
CA VAL A 321 -26.75 -6.72 -27.69
C VAL A 321 -27.76 -5.94 -28.52
N SER A 322 -28.71 -6.64 -29.12
CA SER A 322 -29.82 -6.07 -29.88
C SER A 322 -31.12 -6.30 -29.11
N ALA A 323 -32.05 -5.34 -29.11
CA ALA A 323 -33.25 -5.44 -28.29
C ALA A 323 -34.54 -4.97 -28.97
N ASP A 324 -35.64 -5.56 -28.53
CA ASP A 324 -37.01 -5.15 -28.83
C ASP A 324 -37.55 -4.38 -27.61
N LEU A 325 -37.89 -3.11 -27.82
CA LEU A 325 -38.37 -2.22 -26.78
C LEU A 325 -39.89 -2.12 -26.88
N VAL A 326 -40.59 -2.63 -25.88
CA VAL A 326 -42.07 -2.68 -25.86
C VAL A 326 -42.59 -1.63 -24.88
N LEU A 327 -43.54 -0.82 -25.33
CA LEU A 327 -44.29 0.10 -24.47
C LEU A 327 -45.60 -0.58 -24.06
N HIS A 328 -45.75 -0.87 -22.77
CA HIS A 328 -46.99 -1.42 -22.25
C HIS A 328 -48.01 -0.32 -21.96
N HIS A 329 -49.22 -0.48 -22.48
CA HIS A 329 -50.33 0.45 -22.30
C HIS A 329 -51.36 -0.14 -21.32
N GLY A 330 -50.98 -0.23 -20.04
CA GLY A 330 -51.88 -0.65 -18.95
C GLY A 330 -52.57 0.52 -18.25
N SER A 331 -52.94 0.34 -16.97
CA SER A 331 -53.38 1.42 -16.08
C SER A 331 -52.28 2.47 -15.85
N SER A 332 -51.02 2.07 -16.02
CA SER A 332 -49.84 2.92 -16.10
C SER A 332 -49.00 2.47 -17.30
N LYS A 333 -48.22 3.37 -17.89
CA LYS A 333 -47.30 3.05 -18.99
C LYS A 333 -45.92 2.70 -18.44
N TRP A 334 -45.26 1.71 -19.00
CA TRP A 334 -43.84 1.39 -18.72
C TRP A 334 -43.20 0.71 -19.93
N TRP A 335 -41.88 0.77 -20.00
CA TRP A 335 -41.10 0.12 -21.04
C TRP A 335 -40.56 -1.23 -20.56
N SER A 336 -40.53 -2.20 -21.46
CA SER A 336 -39.78 -3.45 -21.28
C SER A 336 -38.69 -3.55 -22.34
N PHE A 337 -37.57 -4.14 -21.93
CA PHE A 337 -36.41 -4.39 -22.76
C PHE A 337 -36.26 -5.90 -22.94
N HIS A 338 -36.40 -6.37 -24.18
CA HIS A 338 -36.23 -7.78 -24.53
C HIS A 338 -35.01 -7.96 -25.43
N ASP A 339 -34.00 -8.68 -24.96
CA ASP A 339 -32.83 -9.02 -25.78
C ASP A 339 -33.23 -10.00 -26.90
N ILE A 340 -32.97 -9.63 -28.16
CA ILE A 340 -33.28 -10.42 -29.36
C ILE A 340 -32.20 -11.48 -29.61
N ASN A 341 -30.94 -11.15 -29.28
CA ASN A 341 -29.79 -12.03 -29.41
C ASN A 341 -29.54 -12.81 -28.11
N SER A 342 -30.58 -13.00 -27.31
CA SER A 342 -30.54 -13.91 -26.17
C SER A 342 -30.43 -15.33 -26.73
N LEU A 343 -29.20 -15.79 -26.91
CA LEU A 343 -28.87 -17.21 -26.90
C LEU A 343 -29.25 -17.73 -25.51
N ASP A 344 -30.55 -17.97 -25.41
CA ASP A 344 -31.40 -18.50 -24.38
C ASP A 344 -31.22 -18.02 -22.93
N ALA A 345 -32.39 -17.69 -22.37
CA ALA A 345 -32.71 -17.39 -20.98
C ALA A 345 -32.20 -18.40 -19.91
N TYR A 346 -31.33 -19.35 -20.24
CA TYR A 346 -30.76 -20.32 -19.30
C TYR A 346 -29.61 -19.75 -18.46
N GLY A 347 -28.71 -18.96 -19.06
CA GLY A 347 -27.60 -18.33 -18.31
C GLY A 347 -28.07 -17.32 -17.26
N CYS A 348 -29.16 -16.60 -17.57
CA CYS A 348 -29.77 -15.58 -16.71
C CYS A 348 -31.00 -16.07 -15.93
N ARG A 349 -31.15 -17.38 -15.70
CA ARG A 349 -32.23 -17.98 -14.87
C ARG A 349 -33.66 -17.54 -15.24
N GLY A 350 -33.92 -17.27 -16.52
CA GLY A 350 -35.22 -16.82 -17.02
C GLY A 350 -35.38 -15.30 -17.19
N LEU A 351 -34.37 -14.50 -16.84
CA LEU A 351 -34.36 -13.05 -17.08
C LEU A 351 -33.96 -12.77 -18.54
N SER A 352 -34.83 -12.12 -19.31
CA SER A 352 -34.55 -11.73 -20.72
C SER A 352 -34.32 -10.23 -20.91
N GLY A 353 -34.01 -9.52 -19.82
CA GLY A 353 -33.63 -8.11 -19.83
C GLY A 353 -32.18 -7.90 -20.28
N PRO A 354 -31.62 -6.69 -20.06
CA PRO A 354 -30.26 -6.40 -20.47
C PRO A 354 -29.25 -7.25 -19.69
N MET A 355 -28.35 -7.91 -20.42
CA MET A 355 -27.28 -8.74 -19.87
C MET A 355 -25.90 -8.15 -20.19
N ALA A 356 -24.93 -8.37 -19.30
CA ALA A 356 -23.55 -7.98 -19.50
C ALA A 356 -22.60 -8.94 -18.76
N VAL A 357 -21.49 -9.32 -19.42
CA VAL A 357 -20.40 -10.05 -18.79
C VAL A 357 -19.34 -9.04 -18.37
N ILE A 358 -19.03 -8.99 -17.08
CA ILE A 358 -18.09 -8.04 -16.51
C ILE A 358 -16.90 -8.77 -15.92
N VAL A 359 -15.72 -8.34 -16.35
CA VAL A 359 -14.43 -8.73 -15.76
C VAL A 359 -13.96 -7.59 -14.88
N SER A 360 -13.95 -7.81 -13.56
CA SER A 360 -13.49 -6.82 -12.60
C SER A 360 -12.04 -7.10 -12.19
N GLU A 361 -11.14 -6.18 -12.48
CA GLU A 361 -9.73 -6.35 -12.08
C GLU A 361 -9.58 -6.40 -10.56
N GLU A 362 -8.71 -7.31 -10.11
CA GLU A 362 -8.28 -7.40 -8.73
C GLU A 362 -7.70 -6.05 -8.26
N THR A 363 -7.95 -5.73 -6.99
CA THR A 363 -7.43 -4.50 -6.38
C THR A 363 -6.62 -4.82 -5.13
N PRO A 364 -5.51 -4.11 -4.89
CA PRO A 364 -4.67 -4.38 -3.74
C PRO A 364 -5.38 -4.00 -2.44
N GLN A 365 -5.33 -4.88 -1.43
CA GLN A 365 -5.89 -4.66 -0.09
C GLN A 365 -4.83 -4.34 0.98
N GLY A 366 -5.27 -3.70 2.08
CA GLY A 366 -4.43 -3.29 3.21
C GLY A 366 -3.86 -1.87 3.11
N PHE A 367 -3.09 -1.46 4.14
CA PHE A 367 -2.45 -0.12 4.23
C PHE A 367 -1.61 0.19 2.99
N LEU A 368 -0.87 -0.81 2.50
CA LEU A 368 -0.09 -0.69 1.27
C LEU A 368 -1.01 -0.44 0.08
N GLY A 369 -2.03 -1.27 -0.15
CA GLY A 369 -2.99 -1.10 -1.26
C GLY A 369 -3.71 0.24 -1.28
N GLU A 370 -4.07 0.80 -0.12
CA GLU A 370 -4.68 2.14 -0.03
C GLU A 370 -3.70 3.24 -0.45
N THR A 371 -2.44 3.16 -0.04
CA THR A 371 -1.41 4.10 -0.49
C THR A 371 -1.12 3.95 -2.00
N LEU A 372 -1.13 2.73 -2.53
CA LEU A 372 -0.97 2.45 -3.96
C LEU A 372 -2.14 2.97 -4.80
N SER A 373 -3.37 2.92 -4.27
CA SER A 373 -4.54 3.45 -5.00
C SER A 373 -4.56 4.98 -5.11
N LYS A 374 -3.82 5.68 -4.24
CA LYS A 374 -3.79 7.15 -4.17
C LYS A 374 -2.58 7.76 -4.89
N PHE A 375 -1.43 7.09 -4.85
CA PHE A 375 -0.21 7.56 -5.49
C PHE A 375 0.12 6.73 -6.74
N SER A 376 0.59 7.39 -7.80
CA SER A 376 1.13 6.66 -8.95
C SER A 376 2.25 5.73 -8.50
N ILE A 377 2.20 4.48 -8.97
CA ILE A 377 3.17 3.40 -8.71
C ILE A 377 4.61 3.90 -8.92
N TRP A 378 4.82 4.67 -9.98
CA TRP A 378 6.10 5.28 -10.31
C TRP A 378 6.57 6.30 -9.27
N GLY A 379 5.66 7.10 -8.72
CA GLY A 379 5.98 8.09 -7.70
C GLY A 379 6.39 7.44 -6.38
N LEU A 380 5.70 6.37 -5.96
CA LEU A 380 6.06 5.65 -4.73
C LEU A 380 7.38 4.90 -4.88
N TYR A 381 7.63 4.28 -6.05
CA TYR A 381 8.90 3.64 -6.36
C TYR A 381 10.08 4.62 -6.30
N ILE A 382 9.98 5.73 -7.04
CA ILE A 382 11.06 6.74 -7.12
C ILE A 382 11.35 7.33 -5.73
N THR A 383 10.30 7.67 -4.97
CA THR A 383 10.48 8.25 -3.63
C THR A 383 11.15 7.27 -2.66
N PHE A 384 10.71 6.01 -2.63
CA PHE A 384 11.32 4.99 -1.78
C PHE A 384 12.79 4.73 -2.15
N VAL A 385 13.07 4.47 -3.42
CA VAL A 385 14.43 4.16 -3.89
C VAL A 385 15.37 5.35 -3.68
N LEU A 386 14.91 6.58 -3.94
CA LEU A 386 15.72 7.78 -3.68
C LEU A 386 15.97 7.99 -2.20
N ALA A 387 14.98 7.76 -1.33
CA ALA A 387 15.15 7.91 0.12
C ALA A 387 16.18 6.93 0.66
N VAL A 388 16.06 5.64 0.33
CA VAL A 388 17.02 4.61 0.77
C VAL A 388 18.39 4.83 0.12
N GLY A 389 18.43 5.20 -1.16
CA GLY A 389 19.68 5.50 -1.86
C GLY A 389 20.43 6.69 -1.25
N ARG A 390 19.72 7.75 -0.85
CA ARG A 390 20.31 8.88 -0.11
C ARG A 390 20.83 8.44 1.25
N PHE A 391 20.09 7.60 1.97
CA PHE A 391 20.53 7.08 3.27
C PHE A 391 21.83 6.26 3.14
N ILE A 392 21.90 5.35 2.17
CA ILE A 392 23.12 4.57 1.90
C ILE A 392 24.27 5.51 1.52
N ARG A 393 24.01 6.52 0.68
CA ARG A 393 25.02 7.50 0.29
C ARG A 393 25.61 8.23 1.50
N LEU A 394 24.78 8.63 2.48
CA LEU A 394 25.25 9.29 3.71
C LEU A 394 26.22 8.44 4.54
N GLN A 395 26.09 7.10 4.50
CA GLN A 395 26.99 6.18 5.21
C GLN A 395 28.32 5.97 4.48
N CYS A 396 28.34 6.14 3.15
CA CYS A 396 29.54 5.94 2.32
C CYS A 396 30.22 7.25 1.88
N SER A 397 29.57 8.41 2.08
CA SER A 397 30.10 9.73 1.72
C SER A 397 30.99 10.29 2.82
N ASP A 398 31.96 11.13 2.43
CA ASP A 398 32.81 11.91 3.33
C ASP A 398 33.61 11.10 4.38
N LEU A 399 33.85 9.81 4.12
CA LEU A 399 34.70 8.96 4.95
C LEU A 399 36.09 9.57 5.18
N ARG A 400 36.61 10.33 4.20
CA ARG A 400 37.87 11.10 4.33
C ARG A 400 37.88 12.02 5.54
N MET A 401 36.78 12.70 5.83
CA MET A 401 36.69 13.68 6.91
C MET A 401 36.69 13.01 8.29
N ARG A 402 36.34 11.72 8.34
CA ARG A 402 36.31 10.92 9.58
C ARG A 402 37.64 10.27 9.94
N ILE A 403 38.59 10.20 8.98
CA ILE A 403 39.88 9.52 9.16
C ILE A 403 40.59 9.91 10.46
N PRO A 404 40.74 11.20 10.82
CA PRO A 404 41.47 11.61 12.02
C PRO A 404 40.86 11.10 13.34
N TYR A 405 39.57 10.78 13.34
CA TYR A 405 38.82 10.42 14.54
C TYR A 405 38.51 8.92 14.60
N GLU A 406 38.46 8.23 13.46
CA GLU A 406 38.19 6.78 13.37
C GLU A 406 39.48 5.94 13.31
N ASN A 407 40.63 6.52 12.97
CA ASN A 407 41.89 5.79 12.80
C ASN A 407 42.96 6.18 13.83
N LEU A 408 42.59 6.10 15.10
CA LEU A 408 43.51 6.35 16.21
C LEU A 408 44.28 5.05 16.57
N PRO A 409 45.60 5.08 16.78
CA PRO A 409 46.38 3.88 17.12
C PRO A 409 46.03 3.34 18.51
N LEU A 410 45.97 4.19 19.52
CA LEU A 410 45.54 3.87 20.88
C LEU A 410 44.56 4.93 21.39
N CYS A 411 43.51 4.49 22.09
CA CYS A 411 42.44 5.37 22.57
C CYS A 411 42.33 5.41 24.11
N ASP A 412 43.15 4.63 24.83
CA ASP A 412 42.96 4.41 26.27
C ASP A 412 43.10 5.68 27.10
N ARG A 413 44.04 6.58 26.75
CA ARG A 413 44.20 7.88 27.43
C ARG A 413 42.96 8.77 27.26
N LEU A 414 42.35 8.79 26.07
CA LEU A 414 41.14 9.58 25.80
C LEU A 414 39.90 8.98 26.48
N ILE A 415 39.80 7.64 26.50
CA ILE A 415 38.72 6.95 27.21
C ILE A 415 38.83 7.20 28.72
N ALA A 416 40.04 7.18 29.28
CA ALA A 416 40.26 7.51 30.70
C ALA A 416 39.78 8.92 31.03
N ILE A 417 40.05 9.93 30.18
CA ILE A 417 39.52 11.29 30.37
C ILE A 417 37.98 11.29 30.37
N CYS A 418 37.33 10.55 29.46
CA CYS A 418 35.88 10.41 29.47
C CYS A 418 35.37 9.74 30.76
N GLU A 419 36.04 8.69 31.23
CA GLU A 419 35.73 7.99 32.48
C GLU A 419 35.90 8.90 33.70
N ASP A 420 36.95 9.74 33.73
CA ASP A 420 37.20 10.73 34.78
C ASP A 420 36.11 11.81 34.81
N ILE A 421 35.61 12.24 33.64
CA ILE A 421 34.46 13.15 33.55
C ILE A 421 33.21 12.50 34.16
N TYR A 422 32.96 11.22 33.86
CA TYR A 422 31.84 10.48 34.45
C TYR A 422 32.01 10.26 35.95
N ALA A 423 33.24 10.05 36.43
CA ALA A 423 33.54 9.91 37.85
C ALA A 423 33.30 11.23 38.61
N ALA A 424 33.84 12.35 38.11
CA ALA A 424 33.62 13.68 38.68
C ALA A 424 32.12 14.03 38.76
N ARG A 425 31.35 13.67 37.73
CA ARG A 425 29.88 13.81 37.73
C ARG A 425 29.20 12.94 38.79
N ALA A 426 29.66 11.70 38.98
CA ALA A 426 29.11 10.80 39.98
C ALA A 426 29.35 11.28 41.42
N GLU A 427 30.49 11.94 41.65
CA GLU A 427 30.88 12.53 42.93
C GLU A 427 30.26 13.92 43.17
N GLY A 428 29.77 14.57 42.11
CA GLY A 428 29.16 15.90 42.17
C GLY A 428 30.17 17.05 42.09
N GLU A 429 31.41 16.77 41.70
CA GLU A 429 32.48 17.77 41.51
C GLU A 429 32.35 18.47 40.14
N LEU A 430 31.28 19.26 39.98
CA LEU A 430 30.91 19.88 38.70
C LEU A 430 31.97 20.82 38.10
N GLY A 431 32.83 21.40 38.94
CA GLY A 431 33.96 22.23 38.49
C GLY A 431 35.06 21.42 37.82
N VAL A 432 35.34 20.21 38.34
CA VAL A 432 36.31 19.28 37.74
C VAL A 432 35.74 18.71 36.44
N GLU A 433 34.44 18.39 36.41
CA GLU A 433 33.71 17.98 35.20
C GLU A 433 33.91 19.00 34.06
N GLU A 434 33.71 20.29 34.34
CA GLU A 434 33.83 21.35 33.34
C GLU A 434 35.27 21.51 32.82
N VAL A 435 36.26 21.49 33.73
CA VAL A 435 37.69 21.61 33.36
C VAL A 435 38.14 20.43 32.50
N LEU A 436 37.75 19.20 32.86
CA LEU A 436 38.08 18.00 32.09
C LEU A 436 37.40 18.00 30.72
N TYR A 437 36.13 18.43 30.64
CA TYR A 437 35.42 18.56 29.38
C TYR A 437 36.11 19.54 28.42
N TRP A 438 36.46 20.74 28.89
CA TRP A 438 37.16 21.71 28.03
C TRP A 438 38.57 21.24 27.63
N THR A 439 39.22 20.45 28.48
CA THR A 439 40.48 19.78 28.13
C THR A 439 40.28 18.78 26.99
N LEU A 440 39.24 17.94 27.05
CA LEU A 440 38.87 17.01 25.98
C LEU A 440 38.56 17.75 24.67
N VAL A 441 37.78 18.83 24.73
CA VAL A 441 37.47 19.67 23.56
C VAL A 441 38.73 20.28 22.96
N LYS A 442 39.67 20.74 23.77
CA LYS A 442 40.96 21.30 23.30
C LYS A 442 41.79 20.26 22.56
N ILE A 443 41.79 19.01 23.02
CA ILE A 443 42.44 17.88 22.32
C ILE A 443 41.78 17.65 20.96
N TYR A 444 40.45 17.53 20.90
CA TYR A 444 39.71 17.31 19.64
C TYR A 444 39.78 18.49 18.66
N ARG A 445 40.05 19.70 19.15
CA ARG A 445 40.23 20.90 18.30
C ARG A 445 41.55 20.90 17.55
N SER A 446 42.59 20.21 18.05
CA SER A 446 43.93 20.22 17.49
C SER A 446 44.34 18.80 17.05
N PRO A 447 44.46 18.53 15.73
CA PRO A 447 44.90 17.23 15.25
C PRO A 447 46.27 16.79 15.79
N HIS A 448 47.18 17.75 16.03
CA HIS A 448 48.48 17.47 16.62
C HIS A 448 48.37 16.92 18.05
N MET A 449 47.55 17.57 18.88
CA MET A 449 47.30 17.10 20.25
C MET A 449 46.63 15.74 20.26
N LEU A 450 45.67 15.52 19.35
CA LEU A 450 45.00 14.23 19.22
C LEU A 450 45.98 13.10 18.89
N LEU A 451 46.94 13.34 17.98
CA LEU A 451 47.98 12.37 17.65
C LEU A 451 48.92 12.09 18.84
N GLU A 452 49.32 13.13 19.57
CA GLU A 452 50.18 13.00 20.74
C GLU A 452 49.52 12.16 21.86
N TYR A 453 48.23 12.37 22.10
CA TYR A 453 47.46 11.62 23.11
C TYR A 453 47.09 10.20 22.67
N THR A 454 47.23 9.88 21.39
CA THR A 454 46.91 8.55 20.84
C THR A 454 48.14 7.75 20.40
N ASN A 455 49.33 8.32 20.60
CA ASN A 455 50.60 7.66 20.32
C ASN A 455 50.80 6.44 21.24
N PRO A 456 51.35 5.31 20.72
CA PRO A 456 51.74 4.14 21.54
C PRO A 456 52.83 4.35 22.58
N ASP A 457 53.60 5.43 22.46
CA ASP A 457 54.61 5.84 23.43
C ASP A 457 54.01 6.72 24.54
#